data_AF-A0A7S0NEU4-F1
#
_entry.id   AF-A0A7S0NEU4-F1
#
_cell.length_a   1.000
_cell.length_b   1.000
_cell.length_c   1.000
_cell.angle_alpha   90.00
_cell.angle_beta   90.00
_cell.angle_gamma   90.00
#
_symmetry.space_group_name_H-M   'P 1'
#
loop_
_entity.id
_entity.type
_entity.pdbx_description
1 polymer ?
#
loop_
_entity_poly.entity_id
_entity_poly.type
_entity_poly.pdbx_seq_one_letter_code
_entity_poly.pdbx_strand_id
1 'polypeptide(L)'
;EKLAGLVRRNTDVNGTGEGTASSDLVGDNDGQIIGEGVRGQVFTWDGRLHPVPREFEFPQKIDCKNMWQRWHLGQINITKEGTTQNIGPLKVLDTKDLIKRNMRKNLSKARLVMGEVEKIARALQLLKDGESVNHSNYSLIFDAAYKEVIRQRYGETAWQRKNKRYNELAYTTLYKKLCRKGTGRRVRACRRDLSGLQRSPDEHGESDS
;
A
#
# COMPACT_ATOMS: atom_id res chain seq x y z
N GLU A 1 27.06 52.81 -19.13
CA GLU A 1 27.49 51.52 -19.70
C GLU A 1 26.44 50.98 -20.65
N LYS A 2 26.87 50.42 -21.79
CA LYS A 2 26.03 49.95 -22.91
C LYS A 2 25.62 48.49 -22.70
N LEU A 3 24.34 48.17 -22.85
CA LEU A 3 23.84 46.79 -23.00
C LEU A 3 23.20 46.65 -24.39
N ALA A 4 23.85 45.90 -25.29
CA ALA A 4 23.29 45.43 -26.55
C ALA A 4 24.05 44.19 -27.06
N GLY A 5 23.32 43.22 -27.61
CA GLY A 5 23.81 41.99 -28.28
C GLY A 5 23.62 40.75 -27.41
N LEU A 6 23.12 39.59 -27.86
CA LEU A 6 23.22 38.95 -29.18
C LEU A 6 22.17 37.79 -29.21
N VAL A 7 21.12 37.87 -30.04
CA VAL A 7 20.88 37.14 -31.30
C VAL A 7 21.06 35.61 -31.28
N ARG A 8 19.96 34.92 -31.65
CA ARG A 8 19.79 33.50 -31.92
C ARG A 8 20.58 33.01 -33.15
N ARG A 9 20.97 31.73 -33.18
CA ARG A 9 20.70 30.74 -34.26
C ARG A 9 21.53 29.46 -34.06
N ASN A 10 20.87 28.30 -34.08
CA ASN A 10 21.48 27.00 -34.38
C ASN A 10 20.77 26.44 -35.61
N THR A 11 21.55 26.04 -36.61
CA THR A 11 21.13 25.33 -37.83
C THR A 11 22.20 24.29 -38.14
N ASP A 12 21.76 23.03 -38.23
CA ASP A 12 22.12 21.94 -39.17
C ASP A 12 23.62 21.54 -39.31
N VAL A 13 24.07 20.34 -39.70
CA VAL A 13 23.55 19.24 -40.56
C VAL A 13 24.47 18.00 -40.41
N ASN A 14 23.96 16.80 -40.75
CA ASN A 14 24.61 15.59 -41.32
C ASN A 14 25.69 14.82 -40.52
N GLY A 15 25.80 13.49 -40.52
CA GLY A 15 25.20 12.38 -41.30
C GLY A 15 26.20 11.20 -41.35
N THR A 16 25.75 10.00 -41.76
CA THR A 16 26.51 8.75 -42.08
C THR A 16 26.98 7.92 -40.86
N GLY A 17 26.74 6.62 -40.68
CA GLY A 17 26.32 5.51 -41.56
C GLY A 17 27.31 4.33 -41.38
N GLU A 18 26.81 3.08 -41.41
CA GLU A 18 27.51 1.77 -41.26
C GLU A 18 27.76 1.31 -39.80
N GLY A 19 27.43 0.11 -39.33
CA GLY A 19 26.98 -1.13 -39.96
C GLY A 19 27.80 -2.30 -39.41
N THR A 20 27.30 -3.04 -38.40
CA THR A 20 27.69 -4.44 -38.14
C THR A 20 26.62 -5.12 -37.28
N ALA A 21 25.99 -6.12 -37.86
CA ALA A 21 25.09 -7.03 -37.17
C ALA A 21 25.91 -8.04 -36.36
N SER A 22 25.57 -8.22 -35.09
CA SER A 22 25.71 -9.49 -34.40
C SER A 22 24.54 -9.65 -33.45
N SER A 23 23.68 -10.57 -33.85
CA SER A 23 22.65 -11.22 -33.05
C SER A 23 23.29 -11.79 -31.79
N ASP A 24 22.69 -11.56 -30.63
CA ASP A 24 22.16 -12.64 -29.80
C ASP A 24 21.68 -12.12 -28.43
N LEU A 25 20.35 -12.22 -28.26
CA LEU A 25 19.60 -12.33 -27.01
C LEU A 25 19.55 -11.08 -26.09
N VAL A 26 18.83 -10.07 -26.56
CA VAL A 26 18.14 -9.13 -25.66
C VAL A 26 16.89 -9.84 -25.14
N GLY A 27 16.89 -10.15 -23.85
CA GLY A 27 15.68 -10.64 -23.19
C GLY A 27 14.68 -9.50 -23.04
N ASP A 28 13.77 -9.39 -24.01
CA ASP A 28 12.49 -8.71 -23.85
C ASP A 28 11.80 -9.31 -22.63
N ASN A 29 11.68 -8.54 -21.54
CA ASN A 29 10.81 -8.88 -20.43
C ASN A 29 9.76 -7.79 -20.25
N ASP A 30 9.06 -7.57 -21.36
CA ASP A 30 7.77 -6.89 -21.45
C ASP A 30 6.69 -7.89 -21.02
N GLY A 31 6.87 -8.51 -19.86
CA GLY A 31 6.00 -9.54 -19.30
C GLY A 31 4.94 -8.94 -18.40
N GLN A 32 3.92 -8.37 -19.02
CA GLN A 32 2.63 -8.05 -18.45
C GLN A 32 2.11 -9.19 -17.51
N ILE A 33 1.87 -8.89 -16.23
CA ILE A 33 0.84 -9.59 -15.45
C ILE A 33 -0.17 -8.53 -15.00
N ILE A 34 -1.18 -8.34 -15.85
CA ILE A 34 -2.43 -7.68 -15.50
C ILE A 34 -3.33 -8.75 -14.87
N GLY A 35 -3.92 -8.43 -13.72
CA GLY A 35 -5.31 -8.85 -13.44
C GLY A 35 -5.55 -10.26 -12.91
N GLU A 36 -4.89 -10.69 -11.84
CA GLU A 36 -5.46 -11.66 -10.89
C GLU A 36 -4.74 -11.47 -9.54
N GLY A 37 -5.50 -11.46 -8.44
CA GLY A 37 -5.15 -10.86 -7.15
C GLY A 37 -3.65 -10.82 -6.82
N VAL A 38 -3.09 -9.62 -6.65
CA VAL A 38 -1.65 -9.36 -6.46
C VAL A 38 -1.10 -10.27 -5.35
N ARG A 39 -0.51 -11.41 -5.71
CA ARG A 39 0.19 -12.30 -4.80
C ARG A 39 1.65 -11.88 -4.80
N GLY A 40 2.17 -11.56 -3.62
CA GLY A 40 3.59 -11.31 -3.42
C GLY A 40 4.43 -12.58 -3.57
N GLN A 41 5.73 -12.40 -3.69
CA GLN A 41 6.69 -13.50 -3.58
C GLN A 41 6.62 -14.12 -2.17
N VAL A 42 6.87 -15.43 -2.11
CA VAL A 42 7.00 -16.17 -0.85
C VAL A 42 8.48 -16.33 -0.52
N PHE A 43 8.82 -16.13 0.75
CA PHE A 43 10.16 -16.19 1.31
C PHE A 43 10.22 -17.29 2.36
N THR A 44 11.38 -17.95 2.49
CA THR A 44 11.56 -19.01 3.48
C THR A 44 12.60 -18.57 4.51
N TRP A 45 12.20 -18.53 5.78
CA TRP A 45 13.11 -18.29 6.90
C TRP A 45 12.55 -18.95 8.18
N ASP A 46 13.43 -19.31 9.11
CA ASP A 46 13.11 -20.08 10.33
C ASP A 46 12.28 -21.37 10.05
N GLY A 47 12.53 -22.01 8.90
CA GLY A 47 11.86 -23.25 8.48
C GLY A 47 10.39 -23.11 8.09
N ARG A 48 9.91 -21.89 7.85
CA ARG A 48 8.51 -21.60 7.47
C ARG A 48 8.45 -20.68 6.24
N LEU A 49 7.29 -20.72 5.58
CA LEU A 49 6.96 -19.84 4.47
C LEU A 49 6.37 -18.52 4.99
N HIS A 50 6.85 -17.41 4.45
CA HIS A 50 6.48 -16.06 4.85
C HIS A 50 6.24 -15.16 3.61
N PRO A 51 5.30 -14.20 3.69
CA PRO A 51 5.02 -13.25 2.60
C PRO A 51 6.02 -12.07 2.52
N VAL A 52 7.02 -12.04 3.40
CA VAL A 52 8.06 -11.00 3.46
C VAL A 52 9.43 -11.62 3.72
N PRO A 53 10.52 -11.01 3.22
CA PRO A 53 11.88 -11.44 3.53
C PRO A 53 12.20 -11.21 5.02
N ARG A 54 13.19 -11.92 5.53
CA ARG A 54 13.56 -11.87 6.96
C ARG A 54 14.00 -10.46 7.39
N GLU A 55 14.69 -9.75 6.52
CA GLU A 55 15.23 -8.40 6.73
C GLU A 55 14.19 -7.30 6.45
N PHE A 56 12.93 -7.67 6.19
CA PHE A 56 11.88 -6.70 5.90
C PHE A 56 11.71 -5.69 7.04
N GLU A 57 11.51 -4.42 6.67
CA GLU A 57 11.21 -3.34 7.60
C GLU A 57 9.82 -2.76 7.30
N PHE A 58 8.94 -2.77 8.30
CA PHE A 58 7.59 -2.26 8.12
C PHE A 58 7.61 -0.72 8.07
N PRO A 59 7.06 -0.08 7.02
CA PRO A 59 7.10 1.37 6.88
C PRO A 59 6.46 2.12 8.06
N GLN A 60 7.24 2.97 8.74
CA GLN A 60 6.77 3.73 9.91
C GLN A 60 6.43 5.18 9.59
N LYS A 61 7.24 5.84 8.76
CA LYS A 61 7.17 7.28 8.46
C LYS A 61 6.73 7.53 7.02
N ILE A 62 5.64 6.88 6.61
CA ILE A 62 5.03 7.12 5.30
C ILE A 62 3.65 7.74 5.48
N ASP A 63 3.25 8.56 4.52
CA ASP A 63 1.92 9.16 4.49
C ASP A 63 0.82 8.09 4.31
N CYS A 64 -0.43 8.50 4.55
CA CYS A 64 -1.57 7.60 4.47
C CYS A 64 -1.81 7.05 3.07
N LYS A 65 -1.51 7.81 2.01
CA LYS A 65 -1.77 7.41 0.62
C LYS A 65 -0.80 6.33 0.16
N ASN A 66 0.48 6.53 0.45
CA ASN A 66 1.53 5.55 0.23
C ASN A 66 1.31 4.28 1.06
N MET A 67 0.84 4.42 2.31
CA MET A 67 0.47 3.24 3.10
C MET A 67 -0.73 2.51 2.49
N TRP A 68 -1.77 3.22 2.04
CA TRP A 68 -2.95 2.64 1.40
C TRP A 68 -2.60 1.86 0.13
N GLN A 69 -1.73 2.44 -0.71
CA GLN A 69 -1.23 1.77 -1.91
C GLN A 69 -0.54 0.46 -1.54
N ARG A 70 0.40 0.48 -0.59
CA ARG A 70 1.13 -0.73 -0.14
C ARG A 70 0.20 -1.74 0.54
N TRP A 71 -0.83 -1.25 1.23
CA TRP A 71 -1.83 -2.05 1.93
C TRP A 71 -2.60 -2.98 0.99
N HIS A 72 -3.00 -2.46 -0.17
CA HIS A 72 -3.83 -3.17 -1.15
C HIS A 72 -3.07 -3.75 -2.33
N LEU A 73 -2.02 -3.07 -2.79
CA LEU A 73 -1.29 -3.42 -4.02
C LEU A 73 0.09 -4.01 -3.75
N GLY A 74 0.58 -3.95 -2.51
CA GLY A 74 1.94 -4.39 -2.19
C GLY A 74 3.02 -3.38 -2.59
N GLN A 75 4.26 -3.85 -2.67
CA GLN A 75 5.41 -3.03 -2.98
C GLN A 75 6.54 -3.85 -3.59
N ILE A 76 7.29 -3.22 -4.46
CA ILE A 76 8.57 -3.75 -4.94
C ILE A 76 9.69 -3.14 -4.10
N ASN A 77 10.54 -3.99 -3.54
CA ASN A 77 11.74 -3.60 -2.81
C ASN A 77 12.98 -3.97 -3.61
N ILE A 78 13.91 -3.03 -3.76
CA ILE A 78 15.23 -3.31 -4.35
C ILE A 78 16.20 -3.49 -3.19
N THR A 79 16.82 -4.66 -3.11
CA THR A 79 17.84 -4.96 -2.09
C THR A 79 19.16 -4.27 -2.43
N LYS A 80 20.07 -4.21 -1.46
CA LYS A 80 21.42 -3.63 -1.66
C LYS A 80 22.22 -4.38 -2.72
N GLU A 81 21.89 -5.64 -2.95
CA GLU A 81 22.52 -6.53 -3.93
C GLU A 81 21.91 -6.36 -5.33
N GLY A 82 20.97 -5.44 -5.52
CA GLY A 82 20.29 -5.21 -6.79
C GLY A 82 19.12 -6.16 -7.07
N THR A 83 18.87 -7.14 -6.20
CA THR A 83 17.75 -8.08 -6.35
C THR A 83 16.42 -7.41 -6.04
N THR A 84 15.47 -7.54 -6.97
CA THR A 84 14.10 -7.06 -6.85
C THR A 84 13.25 -8.09 -6.09
N GLN A 85 12.64 -7.67 -4.99
CA GLN A 85 11.75 -8.47 -4.15
C GLN A 85 10.32 -7.91 -4.25
N ASN A 86 9.39 -8.73 -4.70
CA ASN A 86 7.98 -8.36 -4.77
C ASN A 86 7.26 -8.73 -3.46
N ILE A 87 6.87 -7.74 -2.69
CA ILE A 87 6.11 -7.92 -1.46
C ILE A 87 4.64 -7.69 -1.76
N GLY A 88 3.81 -8.65 -1.40
CA GLY A 88 2.38 -8.59 -1.63
C GLY A 88 1.66 -7.53 -0.77
N PRO A 89 0.33 -7.45 -0.90
CA PRO A 89 -0.50 -6.54 -0.12
C PRO A 89 -0.25 -6.67 1.38
N LEU A 90 0.12 -5.56 2.04
CA LEU A 90 0.45 -5.58 3.47
C LEU A 90 -0.74 -5.99 4.35
N LYS A 91 -1.98 -5.91 3.84
CA LYS A 91 -3.19 -6.35 4.55
C LYS A 91 -3.17 -7.82 4.95
N VAL A 92 -2.47 -8.66 4.19
CA VAL A 92 -2.41 -10.12 4.38
C VAL A 92 -1.39 -10.52 5.45
N LEU A 93 -0.44 -9.63 5.79
CA LEU A 93 0.64 -9.93 6.73
C LEU A 93 0.14 -10.27 8.13
N ASP A 94 0.55 -11.40 8.71
CA ASP A 94 0.33 -11.67 10.13
C ASP A 94 1.45 -11.03 10.98
N THR A 95 1.16 -10.80 12.25
CA THR A 95 2.14 -10.41 13.25
C THR A 95 3.29 -11.41 13.39
N LYS A 96 3.09 -12.69 13.05
CA LYS A 96 4.13 -13.73 13.07
C LYS A 96 5.15 -13.55 11.94
N ASP A 97 4.77 -12.88 10.86
CA ASP A 97 5.64 -12.59 9.72
C ASP A 97 6.58 -11.41 9.99
N LEU A 98 6.46 -10.76 11.16
CA LEU A 98 7.25 -9.60 11.54
C LEU A 98 8.08 -9.91 12.80
N ILE A 99 9.39 -10.01 12.61
CA ILE A 99 10.36 -10.32 13.67
C ILE A 99 10.32 -9.26 14.78
N LYS A 100 10.51 -7.99 14.40
CA LYS A 100 10.66 -6.90 15.38
C LYS A 100 9.33 -6.54 16.04
N ARG A 101 9.34 -6.37 17.36
CA ARG A 101 8.16 -5.94 18.14
C ARG A 101 7.61 -4.59 17.68
N ASN A 102 8.47 -3.67 17.25
CA ASN A 102 8.04 -2.37 16.73
C ASN A 102 7.24 -2.51 15.43
N MET A 103 7.67 -3.39 14.52
CA MET A 103 6.97 -3.66 13.26
C MET A 103 5.57 -4.21 13.50
N ARG A 104 5.41 -5.18 14.42
CA ARG A 104 4.09 -5.71 14.83
C ARG A 104 3.14 -4.62 15.35
N LYS A 105 3.67 -3.69 16.17
CA LYS A 105 2.90 -2.53 16.63
C LYS A 105 2.50 -1.62 15.48
N ASN A 106 3.39 -1.39 14.52
CA ASN A 106 3.13 -0.53 13.37
C ASN A 106 2.11 -1.17 12.40
N LEU A 107 2.19 -2.48 12.15
CA LEU A 107 1.16 -3.23 11.43
C LEU A 107 -0.22 -3.06 12.10
N SER A 108 -0.29 -3.18 13.43
CA SER A 108 -1.55 -2.99 14.16
C SER A 108 -2.11 -1.57 14.00
N LYS A 109 -1.25 -0.54 14.00
CA LYS A 109 -1.67 0.85 13.72
C LYS A 109 -2.17 1.00 12.28
N ALA A 110 -1.46 0.41 11.32
CA ALA A 110 -1.83 0.46 9.91
C ALA A 110 -3.19 -0.19 9.67
N ARG A 111 -3.43 -1.39 10.25
CA ARG A 111 -4.74 -2.06 10.22
C ARG A 111 -5.88 -1.16 10.66
N LEU A 112 -5.71 -0.46 11.79
CA LEU A 112 -6.75 0.41 12.32
C LEU A 112 -7.00 1.63 11.42
N VAL A 113 -5.96 2.25 10.88
CA VAL A 113 -6.11 3.42 10.01
C VAL A 113 -6.69 3.03 8.66
N MET A 114 -6.10 2.04 7.98
CA MET A 114 -6.54 1.59 6.67
C MET A 114 -7.92 0.93 6.73
N GLY A 115 -8.21 0.17 7.79
CA GLY A 115 -9.55 -0.39 8.01
C GLY A 115 -10.62 0.69 8.21
N GLU A 116 -10.32 1.81 8.87
CA GLU A 116 -11.26 2.93 8.96
C GLU A 116 -11.48 3.61 7.59
N VAL A 117 -10.41 3.79 6.80
CA VAL A 117 -10.52 4.33 5.43
C VAL A 117 -11.38 3.40 4.56
N GLU A 118 -11.15 2.09 4.62
CA GLU A 118 -11.93 1.10 3.86
C GLU A 118 -13.40 1.08 4.31
N LYS A 119 -13.66 1.16 5.62
CA LYS A 119 -15.03 1.25 6.16
C LYS A 119 -15.76 2.47 5.62
N ILE A 120 -15.11 3.63 5.57
CA ILE A 120 -15.71 4.85 5.01
C ILE A 120 -15.89 4.75 3.50
N ALA A 121 -14.93 4.16 2.78
CA ALA A 121 -15.07 3.91 1.35
C ALA A 121 -16.31 3.06 1.01
N ARG A 122 -16.56 2.00 1.80
CA ARG A 122 -17.77 1.17 1.70
C ARG A 122 -19.03 1.96 2.05
N ALA A 123 -18.99 2.78 3.09
CA ALA A 123 -20.12 3.63 3.49
C ALA A 123 -20.50 4.67 2.40
N LEU A 124 -19.50 5.17 1.65
CA LEU A 124 -19.70 6.06 0.51
C LEU A 124 -20.09 5.32 -0.79
N GLN A 125 -20.27 4.00 -0.73
CA GLN A 125 -20.57 3.14 -1.89
C GLN A 125 -19.52 3.22 -3.01
N LEU A 126 -18.29 3.64 -2.68
CA LEU A 126 -17.16 3.69 -3.62
C LEU A 126 -16.53 2.31 -3.86
N LEU A 127 -16.79 1.37 -2.95
CA LEU A 127 -16.34 0.00 -3.02
C LEU A 127 -17.52 -0.90 -2.64
N LYS A 128 -17.91 -1.81 -3.52
CA LYS A 128 -18.97 -2.79 -3.21
C LYS A 128 -18.46 -3.83 -2.22
N ASP A 129 -19.40 -4.53 -1.57
CA ASP A 129 -19.05 -5.66 -0.73
C ASP A 129 -18.36 -6.76 -1.55
N GLY A 130 -17.19 -7.19 -1.08
CA GLY A 130 -16.32 -8.13 -1.80
C GLY A 130 -15.43 -7.52 -2.89
N GLU A 131 -15.66 -6.28 -3.32
CA GLU A 131 -14.79 -5.62 -4.30
C GLU A 131 -13.43 -5.30 -3.69
N SER A 132 -12.36 -5.56 -4.45
CA SER A 132 -10.98 -5.29 -4.04
C SER A 132 -10.46 -4.01 -4.68
N VAL A 133 -9.58 -3.32 -3.95
CA VAL A 133 -8.87 -2.13 -4.43
C VAL A 133 -7.75 -2.55 -5.40
N ASN A 134 -7.79 -1.99 -6.61
CA ASN A 134 -6.89 -2.25 -7.74
C ASN A 134 -6.11 -0.97 -8.12
N HIS A 135 -5.12 -1.10 -9.01
CA HIS A 135 -4.30 0.02 -9.49
C HIS A 135 -5.09 1.15 -10.16
N SER A 136 -6.27 0.86 -10.73
CA SER A 136 -7.09 1.87 -11.42
C SER A 136 -7.98 2.67 -10.46
N ASN A 137 -8.42 2.08 -9.35
CA ASN A 137 -9.41 2.69 -8.45
C ASN A 137 -8.82 3.19 -7.12
N TYR A 138 -7.60 2.77 -6.75
CA TYR A 138 -7.05 3.06 -5.42
C TYR A 138 -6.98 4.55 -5.08
N SER A 139 -6.57 5.41 -6.02
CA SER A 139 -6.41 6.84 -5.74
C SER A 139 -7.77 7.50 -5.53
N LEU A 140 -8.76 7.21 -6.38
CA LEU A 140 -10.09 7.82 -6.30
C LEU A 140 -10.80 7.41 -5.01
N ILE A 141 -10.75 6.11 -4.68
CA ILE A 141 -11.32 5.57 -3.44
C ILE A 141 -10.63 6.22 -2.24
N PHE A 142 -9.31 6.27 -2.24
CA PHE A 142 -8.55 6.86 -1.15
C PHE A 142 -8.87 8.33 -0.97
N ASP A 143 -8.81 9.15 -2.03
CA ASP A 143 -8.96 10.59 -1.92
C ASP A 143 -10.34 10.97 -1.36
N ALA A 144 -11.40 10.29 -1.80
CA ALA A 144 -12.76 10.52 -1.30
C ALA A 144 -12.97 10.01 0.14
N ALA A 145 -12.58 8.76 0.44
CA ALA A 145 -12.73 8.19 1.77
C ALA A 145 -11.84 8.89 2.81
N TYR A 146 -10.61 9.24 2.44
CA TYR A 146 -9.68 9.95 3.31
C TYR A 146 -10.17 11.36 3.63
N LYS A 147 -10.71 12.09 2.65
CA LYS A 147 -11.34 13.40 2.88
C LYS A 147 -12.42 13.30 3.94
N GLU A 148 -13.25 12.26 3.87
CA GLU A 148 -14.32 12.00 4.83
C GLU A 148 -13.78 11.60 6.23
N VAL A 149 -12.74 10.76 6.30
CA VAL A 149 -12.04 10.48 7.57
C VAL A 149 -11.54 11.77 8.23
N ILE A 150 -10.90 12.65 7.45
CA ILE A 150 -10.38 13.92 7.96
C ILE A 150 -11.52 14.84 8.41
N ARG A 151 -12.61 14.93 7.64
CA ARG A 151 -13.80 15.70 8.00
C ARG A 151 -14.37 15.27 9.35
N GLN A 152 -14.57 13.97 9.56
CA GLN A 152 -15.11 13.43 10.81
C GLN A 152 -14.17 13.59 12.03
N ARG A 153 -12.85 13.55 11.80
CA ARG A 153 -11.86 13.53 12.90
C ARG A 153 -11.27 14.89 13.23
N TYR A 154 -11.06 15.75 12.24
CA TYR A 154 -10.46 17.08 12.39
C TYR A 154 -11.49 18.21 12.27
N GLY A 155 -12.70 17.94 11.75
CA GLY A 155 -13.80 18.89 11.60
C GLY A 155 -14.05 19.31 10.15
N GLU A 156 -15.23 19.87 9.90
CA GLU A 156 -15.74 20.22 8.56
C GLU A 156 -14.79 21.14 7.76
N THR A 157 -14.20 22.12 8.43
CA THR A 157 -13.30 23.11 7.83
C THR A 157 -11.83 22.70 7.89
N ALA A 158 -11.51 21.53 8.46
CA ALA A 158 -10.13 21.12 8.64
C ALA A 158 -9.41 20.98 7.30
N TRP A 159 -10.08 20.39 6.29
CA TRP A 159 -9.54 20.20 4.94
C TRP A 159 -9.20 21.51 4.21
N GLN A 160 -9.84 22.63 4.58
CA GLN A 160 -9.63 23.95 3.96
C GLN A 160 -8.45 24.72 4.57
N ARG A 161 -7.97 24.33 5.76
CA ARG A 161 -6.87 25.03 6.44
C ARG A 161 -5.55 24.69 5.74
N LYS A 162 -5.07 25.62 4.90
CA LYS A 162 -3.79 25.54 4.14
C LYS A 162 -2.55 25.17 4.97
N ASN A 163 -2.58 25.33 6.30
CA ASN A 163 -1.43 25.13 7.17
C ASN A 163 -1.05 23.66 7.43
N LYS A 164 -1.87 22.68 7.03
CA LYS A 164 -1.49 21.25 7.09
C LYS A 164 -1.94 20.55 5.82
N ARG A 165 -1.00 20.18 4.96
CA ARG A 165 -1.27 19.25 3.87
C ARG A 165 -1.59 17.88 4.47
N TYR A 166 -2.88 17.58 4.66
CA TYR A 166 -3.33 16.30 5.21
C TYR A 166 -2.83 15.10 4.40
N ASN A 167 -2.51 15.31 3.12
CA ASN A 167 -1.94 14.31 2.23
C ASN A 167 -0.54 13.85 2.66
N GLU A 168 0.18 14.67 3.43
CA GLU A 168 1.53 14.37 3.92
C GLU A 168 1.50 13.79 5.35
N LEU A 169 0.32 13.63 5.96
CA LEU A 169 0.21 13.08 7.30
C LEU A 169 0.56 11.60 7.31
N ALA A 170 1.57 11.27 8.12
CA ALA A 170 1.90 9.89 8.39
C ALA A 170 0.70 9.14 9.01
N TYR A 171 0.49 7.89 8.59
CA TYR A 171 -0.61 7.06 9.12
C TYR A 171 -0.54 6.92 10.65
N THR A 172 0.67 6.92 11.23
CA THR A 172 0.87 6.87 12.68
C THR A 172 0.33 8.12 13.42
N THR A 173 0.31 9.28 12.75
CA THR A 173 -0.28 10.51 13.28
C THR A 173 -1.81 10.44 13.25
N LEU A 174 -2.37 9.94 12.15
CA LEU A 174 -3.82 9.72 12.04
C LEU A 174 -4.30 8.69 13.07
N TYR A 175 -3.57 7.59 13.25
CA TYR A 175 -3.82 6.59 14.30
C TYR A 175 -3.96 7.21 15.70
N LYS A 176 -3.04 8.10 16.08
CA LYS A 176 -3.09 8.79 17.39
C LYS A 176 -4.38 9.58 17.55
N LYS A 177 -4.89 10.19 16.47
CA LYS A 177 -6.15 10.94 16.48
C LYS A 177 -7.37 10.04 16.52
N LEU A 178 -7.36 8.91 15.81
CA LEU A 178 -8.41 7.89 15.88
C LEU A 178 -8.56 7.36 17.32
N CYS A 179 -7.45 7.06 17.99
CA CYS A 179 -7.47 6.50 19.35
C CYS A 179 -7.83 7.52 20.44
N ARG A 180 -7.54 8.82 20.24
CA ARG A 180 -7.75 9.86 21.25
C ARG A 180 -9.23 10.17 21.55
N LYS A 181 -10.17 9.86 20.65
CA LYS A 181 -11.61 10.04 20.92
C LYS A 181 -12.23 8.90 21.76
N GLY A 182 -11.50 7.82 22.04
CA GLY A 182 -11.96 6.69 22.86
C GLY A 182 -11.51 6.73 24.33
N THR A 183 -10.62 7.65 24.72
CA THR A 183 -10.03 7.66 26.07
C THR A 183 -10.82 8.54 27.03
N GLY A 184 -12.10 8.19 27.21
CA GLY A 184 -12.80 8.32 28.50
C GLY A 184 -12.78 7.02 29.31
N ARG A 185 -12.37 5.88 28.72
CA ARG A 185 -12.13 4.65 29.46
C ARG A 185 -10.84 3.98 29.00
N ARG A 186 -9.95 3.73 29.95
CA ARG A 186 -8.96 2.65 29.88
C ARG A 186 -9.68 1.39 29.42
N VAL A 187 -9.38 0.88 28.23
CA VAL A 187 -9.63 -0.52 27.93
C VAL A 187 -8.43 -1.10 27.20
N ARG A 188 -7.72 -1.95 27.94
CA ARG A 188 -6.92 -3.03 27.38
C ARG A 188 -7.89 -3.97 26.64
N ALA A 189 -8.21 -3.69 25.38
CA ALA A 189 -8.96 -4.60 24.51
C ALA A 189 -8.59 -4.34 23.04
N CYS A 190 -7.43 -4.86 22.65
CA CYS A 190 -7.11 -5.14 21.25
C CYS A 190 -6.47 -6.53 21.22
N ARG A 191 -7.28 -7.54 21.56
CA ARG A 191 -6.98 -8.97 21.44
C ARG A 191 -8.33 -9.68 21.60
N ARG A 192 -8.79 -10.41 20.57
CA ARG A 192 -10.21 -10.73 20.22
C ARG A 192 -10.83 -9.52 19.50
N ASP A 193 -11.16 -9.50 18.22
CA ASP A 193 -11.67 -10.55 17.34
C ASP A 193 -11.11 -10.44 15.92
N LEU A 194 -10.27 -11.39 15.51
CA LEU A 194 -9.95 -11.62 14.09
C LEU A 194 -9.88 -13.12 13.74
N SER A 195 -10.38 -14.01 14.62
CA SER A 195 -10.40 -15.46 14.40
C SER A 195 -11.75 -15.98 13.88
N GLY A 196 -12.57 -15.13 13.26
CA GLY A 196 -13.94 -15.47 12.84
C GLY A 196 -14.12 -15.90 11.38
N LEU A 197 -13.05 -16.14 10.63
CA LEU A 197 -13.11 -16.56 9.21
C LEU A 197 -12.35 -17.87 9.03
N GLN A 198 -12.95 -18.96 9.51
CA GLN A 198 -12.90 -20.32 8.92
C GLN A 198 -13.56 -21.31 9.88
N ARG A 199 -14.85 -21.58 9.66
CA ARG A 199 -15.46 -22.89 9.89
C ARG A 199 -16.31 -23.20 8.66
N SER A 200 -15.75 -24.01 7.77
CA SER A 200 -16.56 -24.76 6.81
C SER A 200 -17.39 -25.77 7.61
N PRO A 201 -18.71 -25.86 7.39
CA PRO A 201 -19.47 -27.00 7.86
C PRO A 201 -19.25 -28.18 6.91
N ASP A 202 -18.81 -29.30 7.47
CA ASP A 202 -18.88 -30.62 6.86
C ASP A 202 -20.34 -30.99 6.60
N GLU A 203 -20.73 -31.21 5.35
CA GLU A 203 -21.99 -31.88 5.01
C GLU A 203 -21.68 -33.37 4.75
N HIS A 204 -21.87 -34.19 5.80
CA HIS A 204 -22.10 -35.62 5.65
C HIS A 204 -23.60 -35.84 5.55
N GLY A 205 -24.06 -36.24 4.36
CA GLY A 205 -25.39 -36.79 4.14
C GLY A 205 -25.25 -38.29 3.87
N GLU A 206 -25.25 -39.09 4.94
CA GLU A 206 -25.66 -40.50 4.88
C GLU A 206 -27.11 -40.57 4.37
N SER A 207 -27.34 -41.38 3.35
CA SER A 207 -28.68 -41.82 2.96
C SER A 207 -28.72 -43.33 3.11
N ASP A 208 -29.48 -43.77 4.11
CA ASP A 208 -29.91 -45.15 4.29
C ASP A 208 -30.62 -45.66 3.03
N SER A 209 -30.26 -46.87 2.60
CA SER A 209 -31.09 -47.79 1.81
C SER A 209 -30.62 -49.22 2.05
#